data_AF-A0A5S4THN3-F1
#
_entry.id   AF-A0A5S4THN3-F1
#
_cell.length_a   1.000
_cell.length_b   1.000
_cell.length_c   1.000
_cell.angle_alpha   90.00
_cell.angle_beta   90.00
_cell.angle_gamma   90.00
#
_symmetry.space_group_name_H-M   'P 1'
#
loop_
_entity.id
_entity.type
_entity.pdbx_description
1 polymer ?
#
loop_
_entity_poly.entity_id
_entity_poly.type
_entity_poly.pdbx_seq_one_letter_code
_entity_poly.pdbx_strand_id
1 'polypeptide(L)'
;MKTNRVQIVLACVAVLGAAVLAEVLQPRELMARTAASPSLDSVIPRQFGTWTLVPEISPVKPTDTEDYVEPDPLTGKVYTQEVGRGYSDGHGNIVMLLVAYGPVQNYRLKSHRPEICYTANGFRISEKTQSTLNY
;
A
#
# COMPACT_ATOMS: atom_id res chain seq x y z
N MET A 1 50.66 12.70 17.22
CA MET A 1 49.62 13.31 18.09
C MET A 1 49.30 12.32 19.20
N LYS A 2 49.50 12.66 20.48
CA LYS A 2 49.18 11.75 21.60
C LYS A 2 47.73 11.98 22.01
N THR A 3 46.85 11.01 21.82
CA THR A 3 45.44 11.10 22.23
C THR A 3 45.36 11.12 23.75
N ASN A 4 44.81 12.19 24.31
CA ASN A 4 44.65 12.36 25.76
C ASN A 4 43.50 11.46 26.27
N ARG A 5 43.64 10.86 27.45
CA ARG A 5 42.59 10.06 28.12
C ARG A 5 41.24 10.80 28.17
N VAL A 6 41.28 12.12 28.36
CA VAL A 6 40.09 12.98 28.33
C VAL A 6 39.40 12.96 26.95
N GLN A 7 40.17 12.98 25.86
CA GLN A 7 39.64 12.90 24.50
C GLN A 7 39.01 11.53 24.22
N ILE A 8 39.59 10.46 24.75
CA ILE A 8 39.05 9.10 24.64
C ILE A 8 37.72 9.00 25.39
N VAL A 9 37.66 9.50 26.63
CA VAL A 9 36.42 9.48 27.43
C VAL A 9 35.33 10.31 26.75
N LEU A 10 35.64 11.51 26.25
CA LEU A 10 34.70 12.34 25.50
C LEU A 10 34.18 11.63 24.24
N ALA A 11 35.05 10.97 23.48
CA ALA A 11 34.65 10.22 22.30
C ALA A 11 33.72 9.04 22.66
N CYS A 12 34.04 8.29 23.72
CA CYS A 12 33.18 7.20 24.19
C CYS A 12 31.80 7.71 24.64
N VAL A 13 31.75 8.80 25.41
CA VAL A 13 30.49 9.42 25.85
C VAL A 13 29.68 9.91 24.66
N ALA A 14 30.32 10.53 23.66
CA ALA A 14 29.64 11.00 22.46
C ALA A 14 29.04 9.84 21.65
N VAL A 15 29.78 8.74 21.46
CA VAL A 15 29.29 7.57 20.71
C VAL A 15 28.15 6.87 21.45
N LEU A 16 28.29 6.65 22.76
CA LEU A 16 27.22 6.04 23.57
C LEU A 16 25.99 6.94 23.65
N GLY A 17 26.19 8.24 23.84
CA GLY A 17 25.11 9.23 23.83
C GLY A 17 24.36 9.23 22.50
N ALA A 18 25.08 9.20 21.38
CA ALA A 18 24.47 9.11 20.05
C ALA A 18 23.67 7.81 19.85
N ALA A 19 24.18 6.66 20.30
CA ALA A 19 23.48 5.38 20.20
C ALA A 19 22.20 5.35 21.03
N VAL A 20 22.25 5.82 22.27
CA VAL A 20 21.07 5.94 23.14
C VAL A 20 20.04 6.89 22.54
N LEU A 21 20.51 8.06 22.05
CA LEU A 21 19.62 9.06 21.47
C LEU A 21 18.95 8.54 20.20
N ALA A 22 19.67 7.78 19.37
CA ALA A 22 19.10 7.12 18.19
C ALA A 22 17.99 6.13 18.55
N GLU A 23 18.22 5.27 19.54
CA GLU A 23 17.21 4.30 20.00
C GLU A 23 15.96 4.96 20.59
N VAL A 24 16.13 6.03 21.37
CA VAL A 24 15.03 6.75 22.01
C VAL A 24 14.23 7.57 21.00
N LEU A 25 14.91 8.19 20.02
CA LEU A 25 14.26 9.03 19.01
C LEU A 25 13.78 8.25 17.78
N GLN A 26 14.10 6.96 17.67
CA GLN A 26 13.65 6.14 16.54
C GLN A 26 12.11 6.06 16.54
N PRO A 27 11.43 6.53 15.48
CA PRO A 27 9.99 6.38 15.36
C PRO A 27 9.65 4.90 15.16
N ARG A 28 8.89 4.32 16.10
CA ARG A 28 8.46 2.90 16.06
C ARG A 28 7.04 2.73 15.52
N GLU A 29 6.26 3.81 15.50
CA GLU A 29 4.91 3.83 14.96
C GLU A 29 4.94 4.29 13.50
N LEU A 30 4.34 3.48 12.62
CA LEU A 30 4.16 3.86 11.22
C LEU A 30 3.15 5.01 11.16
N MET A 31 3.45 6.09 10.43
CA MET A 31 2.51 7.20 10.24
C MET A 31 1.15 6.73 9.70
N ALA A 32 1.15 5.67 8.88
CA ALA A 32 -0.08 5.03 8.37
C ALA A 32 -0.97 4.42 9.46
N ARG A 33 -0.43 4.17 10.67
CA ARG A 33 -1.16 3.73 11.86
C ARG A 33 -1.50 4.88 12.80
N THR A 34 -0.73 5.98 12.76
CA THR A 34 -0.90 7.13 13.67
C THR A 34 -1.89 8.17 13.16
N ALA A 35 -1.97 8.37 11.84
CA ALA A 35 -3.01 9.18 11.22
C ALA A 35 -4.24 8.31 10.95
N ALA A 36 -5.43 8.78 11.31
CA ALA A 36 -6.68 8.16 10.87
C ALA A 36 -6.76 8.25 9.35
N SER A 37 -6.24 7.24 8.65
CA SER A 37 -6.37 7.15 7.20
C SER A 37 -7.85 7.05 6.89
N PRO A 38 -8.42 7.97 6.10
CA PRO A 38 -9.84 7.93 5.80
C PRO A 38 -10.17 6.60 5.14
N SER A 39 -11.30 6.00 5.53
CA SER A 39 -11.73 4.72 4.97
C SER A 39 -11.84 4.83 3.45
N LEU A 40 -11.17 3.95 2.72
CA LEU A 40 -11.28 3.90 1.26
C LEU A 40 -12.73 3.77 0.81
N ASP A 41 -13.59 3.08 1.57
CA ASP A 41 -15.01 2.98 1.24
C ASP A 41 -15.73 4.34 1.31
N SER A 42 -15.29 5.23 2.21
CA SER A 42 -15.86 6.57 2.34
C SER A 42 -15.29 7.57 1.33
N VAL A 43 -14.03 7.39 0.92
CA VAL A 43 -13.34 8.33 0.01
C VAL A 43 -13.65 8.02 -1.44
N ILE A 44 -13.71 6.74 -1.80
CA ILE A 44 -14.05 6.33 -3.16
C ILE A 44 -15.56 6.56 -3.32
N PRO A 45 -16.01 7.37 -4.29
CA PRO A 45 -17.43 7.71 -4.43
C PRO A 45 -18.22 6.53 -5.01
N ARG A 46 -19.49 6.41 -4.64
CA ARG A 46 -20.39 5.41 -5.25
C ARG A 46 -20.91 5.84 -6.63
N GLN A 47 -20.73 7.11 -6.97
CA GLN A 47 -21.11 7.67 -8.27
C GLN A 47 -20.14 8.80 -8.62
N PHE A 48 -19.73 8.87 -9.89
CA PHE A 48 -18.92 9.98 -10.42
C PHE A 48 -19.29 10.23 -11.89
N GLY A 49 -19.59 11.47 -12.24
CA GLY A 49 -20.13 11.79 -13.58
C GLY A 49 -21.37 10.94 -13.89
N THR A 50 -21.33 10.20 -14.99
CA THR A 50 -22.40 9.26 -15.40
C THR A 50 -22.25 7.86 -14.81
N TRP A 51 -21.13 7.54 -14.16
CA TRP A 51 -20.82 6.21 -13.66
C TRP A 51 -21.42 5.99 -12.27
N THR A 52 -22.17 4.89 -12.12
CA THR A 52 -22.85 4.51 -10.88
C THR A 52 -22.44 3.10 -10.44
N LEU A 53 -22.23 2.90 -9.14
CA LEU A 53 -21.88 1.61 -8.54
C LEU A 53 -22.92 0.53 -8.89
N VAL A 54 -22.43 -0.63 -9.31
CA VAL A 54 -23.21 -1.86 -9.50
C VAL A 54 -22.72 -2.89 -8.49
N PRO A 55 -23.48 -3.15 -7.40
CA PRO A 55 -23.05 -4.01 -6.29
C PRO A 55 -22.64 -5.43 -6.70
N GLU A 56 -23.26 -5.97 -7.76
CA GLU A 56 -23.05 -7.34 -8.23
C GLU A 56 -21.72 -7.53 -8.97
N ILE A 57 -21.07 -6.42 -9.39
CA ILE A 57 -19.83 -6.47 -10.15
C ILE A 57 -18.65 -6.36 -9.18
N SER A 58 -18.08 -7.52 -8.85
CA SER A 58 -16.83 -7.60 -8.09
C SER A 58 -15.63 -7.63 -9.05
N PRO A 59 -14.62 -6.76 -8.86
CA PRO A 59 -13.37 -6.84 -9.59
C PRO A 59 -12.68 -8.19 -9.43
N VAL A 60 -11.90 -8.57 -10.45
CA VAL A 60 -10.95 -9.68 -10.36
C VAL A 60 -9.93 -9.33 -9.29
N LYS A 61 -9.94 -10.10 -8.21
CA LYS A 61 -8.92 -10.01 -7.17
C LYS A 61 -7.72 -10.88 -7.56
N PRO A 62 -6.50 -10.43 -7.28
CA PRO A 62 -5.35 -11.31 -7.33
C PRO A 62 -5.59 -12.53 -6.45
N THR A 63 -5.20 -13.70 -6.94
CA THR A 63 -5.04 -14.87 -6.07
C THR A 63 -3.75 -14.66 -5.29
N ASP A 64 -3.89 -14.25 -4.04
CA ASP A 64 -2.78 -13.97 -3.15
C ASP A 64 -2.04 -15.28 -2.85
N THR A 65 -1.00 -15.60 -3.61
CA THR A 65 -0.01 -16.60 -3.17
C THR A 65 0.88 -16.05 -2.04
N GLU A 66 0.68 -14.80 -1.63
CA GLU A 66 1.37 -14.15 -0.49
C GLU A 66 0.51 -14.03 0.79
N ASP A 67 -0.71 -14.60 0.81
CA ASP A 67 -1.53 -14.72 2.04
C ASP A 67 -0.87 -15.61 3.13
N TYR A 68 0.28 -16.22 2.82
CA TYR A 68 1.05 -17.10 3.70
C TYR A 68 2.52 -16.67 3.86
N VAL A 69 2.85 -15.37 3.89
CA VAL A 69 4.04 -15.00 4.68
C VAL A 69 3.61 -15.14 6.12
N GLU A 70 4.21 -16.12 6.81
CA GLU A 70 3.84 -16.55 8.16
C GLU A 70 3.32 -15.40 9.02
N PRO A 71 2.26 -15.64 9.82
CA PRO A 71 1.80 -14.66 10.79
C PRO A 71 2.90 -14.51 11.84
N ASP A 72 3.91 -13.70 11.56
CA ASP A 72 4.61 -12.98 12.59
C ASP A 72 3.53 -12.14 13.28
N PRO A 73 3.19 -12.43 14.54
CA PRO A 73 2.15 -11.72 15.27
C PRO A 73 2.47 -10.22 15.41
N LEU A 74 3.69 -9.79 15.03
CA LEU A 74 4.12 -8.41 15.05
C LEU A 74 4.04 -7.68 13.68
N THR A 75 3.86 -8.38 12.53
CA THR A 75 4.14 -7.74 11.21
C THR A 75 3.19 -8.07 10.04
N GLY A 76 2.44 -9.18 10.01
CA GLY A 76 1.98 -9.75 8.73
C GLY A 76 0.60 -9.34 8.17
N LYS A 77 0.34 -8.07 7.81
CA LYS A 77 -0.73 -7.73 6.84
C LYS A 77 -0.24 -6.74 5.79
N VAL A 78 -0.19 -7.19 4.53
CA VAL A 78 0.26 -6.37 3.38
C VAL A 78 -0.74 -5.26 3.07
N TYR A 79 -2.04 -5.56 3.17
CA TYR A 79 -3.13 -4.58 3.01
C TYR A 79 -3.83 -4.30 4.35
N THR A 80 -4.01 -3.03 4.68
CA THR A 80 -4.86 -2.57 5.79
C THR A 80 -6.27 -2.25 5.32
N GLN A 81 -6.44 -1.85 4.06
CA GLN A 81 -7.75 -1.62 3.44
C GLN A 81 -7.72 -2.06 1.98
N GLU A 82 -8.82 -2.63 1.50
CA GLU A 82 -9.02 -2.99 0.10
C GLU A 82 -10.45 -2.62 -0.30
N VAL A 83 -10.61 -1.97 -1.44
CA VAL A 83 -11.92 -1.64 -2.02
C VAL A 83 -11.96 -2.08 -3.46
N GLY A 84 -12.95 -2.93 -3.76
CA GLY A 84 -13.33 -3.32 -5.12
C GLY A 84 -14.69 -2.74 -5.48
N ARG A 85 -14.81 -2.10 -6.66
CA ARG A 85 -16.07 -1.54 -7.16
C ARG A 85 -16.22 -1.78 -8.65
N GLY A 86 -17.43 -2.14 -9.08
CA GLY A 86 -17.85 -2.08 -10.47
C GLY A 86 -18.77 -0.89 -10.70
N TYR A 87 -18.57 -0.16 -11.80
CA TYR A 87 -19.41 0.96 -12.19
C TYR A 87 -19.99 0.72 -13.58
N SER A 88 -21.22 1.20 -13.79
CA SER A 88 -21.83 1.28 -15.12
C SER A 88 -22.20 2.72 -15.46
N ASP A 89 -22.09 3.06 -16.74
CA ASP A 89 -22.56 4.34 -17.30
C ASP A 89 -24.03 4.31 -17.75
N GLY A 90 -24.72 3.17 -17.60
CA GLY A 90 -26.10 2.98 -18.05
C GLY A 90 -26.26 2.62 -19.54
N HIS A 91 -25.19 2.63 -20.33
CA HIS A 91 -25.19 2.26 -21.75
C HIS A 91 -24.60 0.87 -22.01
N GLY A 92 -24.40 0.08 -20.94
CA GLY A 92 -23.80 -1.25 -21.01
C GLY A 92 -22.28 -1.26 -20.88
N ASN A 93 -21.63 -0.11 -20.70
CA ASN A 93 -20.20 -0.07 -20.40
C ASN A 93 -19.97 -0.31 -18.90
N ILE A 94 -18.94 -1.09 -18.58
CA ILE A 94 -18.55 -1.44 -17.22
C ILE A 94 -17.08 -1.09 -16.97
N VAL A 95 -16.81 -0.45 -15.84
CA VAL A 95 -15.46 -0.22 -15.33
C VAL A 95 -15.31 -0.86 -13.96
N MET A 96 -14.25 -1.65 -13.77
CA MET A 96 -13.90 -2.23 -12.48
C MET A 96 -12.71 -1.47 -11.88
N LEU A 97 -12.83 -1.09 -10.61
CA LEU A 97 -11.80 -0.41 -9.82
C LEU A 97 -11.42 -1.31 -8.64
N LEU A 98 -10.13 -1.58 -8.50
CA LEU A 98 -9.57 -2.26 -7.32
C LEU A 98 -8.46 -1.38 -6.73
N VAL A 99 -8.58 -1.04 -5.46
CA VAL A 99 -7.60 -0.23 -4.72
C VAL A 99 -7.23 -0.96 -3.44
N ALA A 100 -5.93 -1.15 -3.23
CA ALA A 100 -5.39 -1.68 -2.00
C ALA A 100 -4.53 -0.61 -1.32
N TYR A 101 -4.67 -0.47 0.00
CA TYR A 101 -3.87 0.41 0.83
C TYR A 101 -3.20 -0.40 1.93
N GLY A 102 -1.92 -0.13 2.16
CA GLY A 102 -1.10 -0.82 3.14
C GLY A 102 -0.28 0.17 3.97
N PRO A 103 0.18 -0.24 5.17
CA PRO A 103 0.89 0.65 6.08
C PRO A 103 2.35 0.87 5.68
N VAL A 104 2.85 0.11 4.70
CA VAL A 104 4.23 0.15 4.21
C VAL A 104 4.21 0.24 2.69
N GLN A 105 4.79 1.30 2.12
CA GLN A 105 4.98 1.43 0.68
C GLN A 105 6.25 0.70 0.24
N ASN A 106 6.18 -0.63 0.23
CA ASN A 106 7.28 -1.49 -0.25
C ASN A 106 6.86 -2.26 -1.51
N TYR A 107 7.81 -2.99 -2.10
CA TYR A 107 7.59 -3.82 -3.29
C TYR A 107 6.60 -4.98 -3.11
N ARG A 108 5.94 -5.12 -1.96
CA ARG A 108 4.86 -6.10 -1.75
C ARG A 108 3.50 -5.56 -2.21
N LEU A 109 3.34 -4.23 -2.32
CA LEU A 109 2.19 -3.58 -2.97
C LEU A 109 2.37 -3.48 -4.50
N LYS A 110 2.81 -4.56 -5.15
CA LYS A 110 3.01 -4.53 -6.61
C LYS A 110 1.66 -4.43 -7.32
N SER A 111 1.59 -3.56 -8.33
CA SER A 111 0.47 -3.53 -9.25
C SER A 111 0.36 -4.87 -9.98
N HIS A 112 -0.78 -5.52 -9.83
CA HIS A 112 -1.07 -6.77 -10.52
C HIS A 112 -1.23 -6.50 -12.02
N ARG A 113 -0.46 -7.24 -12.82
CA ARG A 113 -0.48 -7.11 -14.28
C ARG A 113 -1.80 -7.67 -14.82
N PRO A 114 -2.63 -6.86 -15.50
CA PRO A 114 -3.91 -7.34 -16.01
C PRO A 114 -3.76 -8.55 -16.92
N GLU A 115 -2.72 -8.58 -17.75
CA GLU A 115 -2.40 -9.66 -18.69
C GLU A 115 -2.17 -11.03 -18.03
N ILE A 116 -1.84 -11.06 -16.75
CA ILE A 116 -1.69 -12.29 -15.99
C ILE A 116 -3.01 -12.57 -15.27
N CYS A 117 -3.45 -11.65 -14.42
CA CYS A 117 -4.57 -11.90 -13.50
C CYS A 117 -5.94 -11.96 -14.20
N TYR A 118 -6.19 -11.11 -15.20
CA TYR A 118 -7.48 -11.09 -15.91
C TYR A 118 -7.56 -12.26 -16.88
N THR A 119 -6.47 -12.57 -17.59
CA THR A 119 -6.42 -13.75 -18.47
C THR A 119 -6.65 -15.04 -17.69
N ALA A 120 -6.05 -15.19 -16.51
CA ALA A 120 -6.28 -16.34 -15.63
C ALA A 120 -7.75 -16.46 -15.17
N ASN A 121 -8.48 -15.35 -15.09
CA ASN A 121 -9.91 -15.30 -14.77
C ASN A 121 -10.81 -15.34 -16.02
N GLY A 122 -10.26 -15.68 -17.19
CA GLY A 122 -11.02 -15.89 -18.43
C GLY A 122 -11.30 -14.63 -19.25
N PHE A 123 -10.74 -13.48 -18.88
CA PHE A 123 -10.85 -12.26 -19.69
C PHE A 123 -9.88 -12.30 -20.87
N ARG A 124 -10.28 -11.66 -21.97
CA ARG A 124 -9.39 -11.40 -23.12
C ARG A 124 -8.99 -9.93 -23.13
N ILE A 125 -7.69 -9.65 -23.16
CA ILE A 125 -7.17 -8.29 -23.29
C ILE A 125 -7.07 -7.94 -24.77
N SER A 126 -7.80 -6.91 -25.19
CA SER A 126 -7.78 -6.41 -26.57
C SER A 126 -6.72 -5.35 -26.80
N GLU A 127 -6.57 -4.40 -25.87
CA GLU A 127 -5.69 -3.25 -26.00
C GLU A 127 -5.16 -2.82 -24.62
N LYS A 128 -3.98 -2.18 -24.60
CA LYS A 128 -3.41 -1.54 -23.41
C LYS A 128 -3.05 -0.12 -23.77
N THR A 129 -3.67 0.84 -23.09
CA THR A 129 -3.37 2.25 -23.27
C THR A 129 -2.64 2.77 -22.04
N GLN A 130 -1.47 3.37 -22.25
CA GLN A 130 -0.78 4.10 -21.20
C GLN A 130 -1.24 5.56 -21.25
N SER A 131 -1.75 6.07 -20.14
CA SER A 131 -2.15 7.47 -19.99
C SER A 131 -1.37 8.12 -18.87
N THR A 132 -1.14 9.43 -18.98
CA THR A 132 -0.55 10.25 -17.94
C THR A 132 -1.61 11.19 -17.39
N LEU A 133 -1.77 11.21 -16.08
CA LEU A 133 -2.66 12.15 -15.40
C LEU A 133 -1.81 13.36 -14.98
N ASN A 134 -2.03 14.48 -15.65
CA ASN A 134 -1.52 15.77 -15.22
C ASN A 134 -2.56 16.40 -14.31
N TYR A 135 -2.21 16.59 -13.04
CA TYR A 135 -3.04 17.23 -12.03
C TYR A 135 -2.49 18.60 -11.64
#